data_AF-A0A8H3LQ66-F1
#
_entry.id   AF-A0A8H3LQ66-F1
#
_cell.length_a   1.000
_cell.length_b   1.000
_cell.length_c   1.000
_cell.angle_alpha   90.00
_cell.angle_beta   90.00
_cell.angle_gamma   90.00
#
_symmetry.space_group_name_H-M   'P 1'
#
loop_
_entity.id
_entity.type
_entity.pdbx_description
1 polymer ?
#
loop_
_entity_poly.entity_id
_entity_poly.type
_entity_poly.pdbx_seq_one_letter_code
_entity_poly.pdbx_strand_id
1 'polypeptide(L)'
;MILFDVIKQLTGKPIQVKHIHGNGWSYIVGDFDMAQMKGLGLTLHSLDTTREWEIHIMNIFKNLHNKHFSNQVKRKMISLLKATNKVELDEIFSDIEKTDEDGVKNWVDYYRKPYILASINSSASLMDVEIWNRYVENTNMAEAAHSLVNRTGKQLKLFIGYFTRSKIR
;
A
#
# COMPACT_ATOMS: atom_id res chain seq x y z
N MET A 1 -12.31 -2.84 19.78
CA MET A 1 -11.00 -3.50 19.91
C MET A 1 -10.33 -3.42 18.56
N ILE A 2 -9.31 -2.58 18.44
CA ILE A 2 -8.63 -2.34 17.16
C ILE A 2 -7.53 -3.40 16.98
N LEU A 3 -7.15 -3.73 15.73
CA LEU A 3 -6.10 -4.72 15.43
C LEU A 3 -4.84 -4.56 16.28
N PHE A 4 -4.47 -3.31 16.58
CA PHE A 4 -3.27 -2.99 17.34
C PHE A 4 -3.40 -3.34 18.82
N ASP A 5 -4.60 -3.25 19.39
CA ASP A 5 -4.88 -3.68 20.75
C ASP A 5 -4.71 -5.19 20.88
N VAL A 6 -5.21 -5.95 19.88
CA VAL A 6 -5.07 -7.41 19.83
C VAL A 6 -3.60 -7.80 19.76
N ILE A 7 -2.83 -7.15 18.89
CA ILE A 7 -1.40 -7.46 18.75
C ILE A 7 -0.64 -7.09 20.03
N LYS A 8 -0.98 -5.98 20.68
CA LYS A 8 -0.41 -5.62 21.98
C LYS A 8 -0.74 -6.65 23.06
N GLN A 9 -1.99 -7.14 23.11
CA GLN A 9 -2.41 -8.19 24.04
C GLN A 9 -1.66 -9.50 23.79
N LEU A 10 -1.49 -9.90 22.52
CA LEU A 10 -0.82 -11.16 22.16
C LEU A 10 0.70 -11.12 22.35
N THR A 11 1.33 -9.97 22.11
CA THR A 11 2.80 -9.85 22.12
C THR A 11 3.36 -9.21 23.39
N GLY A 12 2.49 -8.62 24.22
CA GLY A 12 2.87 -7.81 25.38
C GLY A 12 3.58 -6.50 25.03
N LYS A 13 3.73 -6.16 23.74
CA LYS A 13 4.45 -4.98 23.26
C LYS A 13 3.57 -4.12 22.37
N PRO A 14 3.61 -2.78 22.52
CA PRO A 14 2.91 -1.91 21.58
C PRO A 14 3.53 -2.06 20.19
N ILE A 15 2.69 -1.93 19.16
CA ILE A 15 3.18 -1.87 17.78
C ILE A 15 4.09 -0.65 17.63
N GLN A 16 5.16 -0.86 16.88
CA GLN A 16 6.06 0.20 16.43
C GLN A 16 6.00 0.24 14.91
N VAL A 17 5.87 1.44 14.38
CA VAL A 17 5.82 1.73 12.94
C VAL A 17 6.99 2.63 12.61
N LYS A 18 7.80 2.23 11.62
CA LYS A 18 9.08 2.88 11.31
C LYS A 18 8.91 4.37 11.01
N HIS A 19 7.88 4.75 10.26
CA HIS A 19 7.69 6.14 9.88
C HIS A 19 7.21 7.03 11.05
N ILE A 20 6.67 6.44 12.13
CA ILE A 20 6.18 7.15 13.33
C ILE A 20 7.27 7.16 14.41
N HIS A 21 7.89 6.01 14.66
CA HIS A 21 8.76 5.76 15.82
C HIS A 21 10.24 5.60 15.45
N GLY A 22 10.58 5.61 14.16
CA GLY A 22 11.93 5.32 13.66
C GLY A 22 12.29 3.82 13.61
N ASN A 23 11.45 2.93 14.15
CA ASN A 23 11.66 1.48 14.18
C ASN A 23 10.33 0.70 14.04
N GLY A 24 10.43 -0.61 13.75
CA GLY A 24 9.30 -1.53 13.68
C GLY A 24 8.82 -1.79 12.25
N TRP A 25 7.51 -1.88 12.06
CA TRP A 25 6.92 -2.20 10.76
C TRP A 25 7.26 -1.11 9.75
N SER A 26 7.87 -1.53 8.66
CA SER A 26 8.36 -0.61 7.62
C SER A 26 7.42 -0.50 6.44
N TYR A 27 6.62 -1.54 6.22
CA TYR A 27 5.57 -1.55 5.23
C TYR A 27 4.49 -2.59 5.59
N ILE A 28 3.28 -2.36 5.08
CA ILE A 28 2.12 -3.22 5.16
C ILE A 28 1.66 -3.47 3.73
N VAL A 29 1.39 -4.74 3.41
CA VAL A 29 0.92 -5.17 2.10
C VAL A 29 -0.41 -5.88 2.23
N GLY A 30 -1.35 -5.54 1.36
CA GLY A 30 -2.64 -6.21 1.28
C GLY A 30 -3.43 -5.75 0.07
N ASP A 31 -4.48 -6.50 -0.29
CA ASP A 31 -5.49 -6.05 -1.24
C ASP A 31 -6.57 -5.30 -0.44
N PHE A 32 -6.28 -4.04 -0.11
CA PHE A 32 -7.21 -3.23 0.66
C PHE A 32 -8.15 -2.49 -0.28
N ASP A 33 -9.44 -2.53 0.06
CA ASP A 33 -10.38 -1.53 -0.42
C ASP A 33 -10.17 -0.18 0.28
N MET A 34 -10.86 0.85 -0.21
CA MET A 34 -10.77 2.20 0.32
C MET A 34 -11.17 2.30 1.81
N ALA A 35 -12.14 1.51 2.25
CA ALA A 35 -12.59 1.52 3.65
C ALA A 35 -11.53 0.90 4.58
N GLN A 36 -10.90 -0.19 4.14
CA GLN A 36 -9.79 -0.82 4.85
C GLN A 36 -8.56 0.06 4.91
N MET A 37 -8.19 0.72 3.80
CA MET A 37 -7.11 1.73 3.78
C MET A 37 -7.41 2.87 4.76
N LYS A 38 -8.63 3.41 4.75
CA LYS A 38 -9.03 4.47 5.68
C LYS A 38 -8.99 3.98 7.13
N GLY A 39 -9.49 2.78 7.41
CA GLY A 39 -9.46 2.18 8.74
C GLY A 39 -8.03 2.00 9.28
N LEU A 40 -7.10 1.54 8.44
CA LEU A 40 -5.68 1.47 8.77
C LEU A 40 -5.09 2.85 9.03
N GLY A 41 -5.36 3.82 8.15
CA GLY A 41 -4.86 5.17 8.30
C GLY A 41 -5.36 5.83 9.59
N LEU A 42 -6.64 5.72 9.91
CA LEU A 42 -7.22 6.25 11.15
C LEU A 42 -6.63 5.58 12.39
N THR A 43 -6.35 4.28 12.30
CA THR A 43 -5.64 3.57 13.37
C THR A 43 -4.23 4.10 13.56
N LEU A 44 -3.49 4.37 12.47
CA LEU A 44 -2.15 4.95 12.53
C LEU A 44 -2.17 6.41 13.02
N HIS A 45 -3.16 7.20 12.61
CA HIS A 45 -3.39 8.56 13.09
C HIS A 45 -3.63 8.59 14.60
N SER A 46 -4.30 7.57 15.16
CA SER A 46 -4.46 7.44 16.61
C SER A 46 -3.13 7.21 17.37
N LEU A 47 -2.09 6.72 16.68
CA LEU A 47 -0.74 6.58 17.23
C LEU A 47 0.09 7.86 17.07
N ASP A 48 -0.18 8.67 16.06
CA ASP A 48 0.49 9.93 15.77
C ASP A 48 -0.47 10.90 15.10
N THR A 49 -1.02 11.82 15.90
CA THR A 49 -2.02 12.79 15.44
C THR A 49 -1.39 13.99 14.73
N THR A 50 -0.06 14.04 14.58
CA THR A 50 0.62 15.17 13.92
C THR A 50 0.49 15.13 12.40
N ARG A 51 -0.02 14.03 11.84
CA ARG A 51 -0.17 13.80 10.40
C ARG A 51 -1.55 13.25 10.10
N GLU A 52 -2.09 13.59 8.94
CA GLU A 52 -3.36 13.03 8.47
C GLU A 52 -3.25 11.55 8.13
N TRP A 53 -4.38 10.83 8.20
CA TRP A 53 -4.43 9.38 7.95
C TRP A 53 -3.91 9.00 6.54
N GLU A 54 -4.11 9.86 5.54
CA GLU A 54 -3.58 9.68 4.19
C GLU A 54 -2.06 9.65 4.18
N ILE A 55 -1.41 10.52 4.96
CA ILE A 55 0.05 10.59 5.06
C ILE A 55 0.58 9.29 5.67
N HIS A 56 -0.10 8.74 6.68
CA HIS A 56 0.26 7.43 7.24
C HIS A 56 0.22 6.33 6.17
N ILE A 57 -0.82 6.29 5.36
CA ILE A 57 -0.95 5.33 4.26
C ILE A 57 0.18 5.48 3.24
N MET A 58 0.49 6.71 2.83
CA MET A 58 1.59 6.99 1.89
C MET A 58 2.96 6.55 2.41
N ASN A 59 3.14 6.42 3.73
CA ASN A 59 4.41 6.04 4.37
C ASN A 59 4.55 4.54 4.69
N ILE A 60 3.50 3.74 4.52
CA ILE A 60 3.54 2.34 4.97
C ILE A 60 2.81 1.35 4.07
N PHE A 61 1.78 1.76 3.33
CA PHE A 61 0.90 0.81 2.68
C PHE A 61 1.23 0.61 1.20
N LYS A 62 1.28 -0.65 0.78
CA LYS A 62 1.41 -1.07 -0.62
C LYS A 62 0.27 -2.02 -0.98
N ASN A 63 -0.42 -1.72 -2.07
CA ASN A 63 -1.57 -2.50 -2.52
C ASN A 63 -1.12 -3.70 -3.37
N LEU A 64 -1.70 -4.88 -3.14
CA LEU A 64 -1.50 -6.06 -3.98
C LEU A 64 -2.31 -5.89 -5.27
N HIS A 65 -1.63 -5.66 -6.40
CA HIS A 65 -2.27 -5.53 -7.70
C HIS A 65 -2.92 -6.85 -8.15
N ASN A 66 -4.19 -7.07 -7.82
CA ASN A 66 -4.90 -8.26 -8.28
C ASN A 66 -6.37 -8.02 -8.65
N LYS A 67 -6.69 -6.80 -9.08
CA LYS A 67 -8.02 -6.55 -9.67
C LYS A 67 -8.02 -6.96 -11.15
N HIS A 68 -9.01 -7.75 -11.52
CA HIS A 68 -9.31 -8.07 -12.91
C HIS A 68 -9.77 -6.80 -13.62
N PHE A 69 -8.91 -6.22 -14.44
CA PHE A 69 -9.23 -5.05 -15.25
C PHE A 69 -9.52 -5.44 -16.71
N SER A 70 -10.35 -4.66 -17.40
CA SER A 70 -10.52 -4.78 -18.85
C SER A 70 -9.18 -4.57 -19.57
N ASN A 71 -8.99 -5.21 -20.73
CA ASN A 71 -7.72 -5.20 -21.46
C ASN A 71 -7.18 -3.79 -21.80
N GLN A 72 -8.06 -2.80 -21.90
CA GLN A 72 -7.72 -1.41 -22.24
C GLN A 72 -7.16 -0.62 -21.05
N VAL A 73 -7.85 -0.66 -19.91
CA VAL A 73 -7.41 -0.06 -18.63
C VAL A 73 -6.14 -0.73 -18.12
N LYS A 74 -5.99 -2.04 -18.37
CA LYS A 74 -4.81 -2.82 -17.95
C LYS A 74 -3.51 -2.27 -18.53
N ARG A 75 -3.48 -1.83 -19.80
CA ARG A 75 -2.27 -1.28 -20.44
C ARG A 75 -1.87 0.07 -19.83
N LYS A 76 -2.84 0.98 -19.66
CA LYS A 76 -2.64 2.29 -19.05
C LYS A 76 -2.18 2.18 -17.59
N MET A 77 -2.74 1.23 -16.85
CA MET A 77 -2.32 0.95 -15.47
C MET A 77 -0.91 0.35 -15.38
N ILE A 78 -0.50 -0.50 -16.33
CA ILE A 78 0.89 -1.00 -16.38
C ILE A 78 1.89 0.14 -16.52
N SER A 79 1.61 1.15 -17.34
CA SER A 79 2.46 2.34 -17.44
C SER A 79 2.53 3.08 -16.11
N LEU A 80 1.39 3.27 -15.43
CA LEU A 80 1.33 3.91 -14.12
C LEU A 80 2.17 3.17 -13.06
N LEU A 81 2.19 1.83 -13.08
CA LEU A 81 3.00 1.03 -12.15
C LEU A 81 4.50 1.14 -12.41
N LYS A 82 4.89 1.42 -13.65
CA LYS A 82 6.30 1.48 -14.08
C LYS A 82 6.90 2.87 -14.01
N ALA A 83 6.05 3.89 -13.91
CA ALA A 83 6.50 5.27 -13.87
C ALA A 83 7.52 5.49 -12.75
N THR A 84 8.61 6.17 -13.08
CA THR A 84 9.79 6.32 -12.23
C THR A 84 9.81 7.65 -11.50
N ASN A 85 9.00 8.62 -11.93
CA ASN A 85 8.96 9.96 -11.37
C ASN A 85 7.56 10.58 -11.51
N LYS A 86 7.34 11.72 -10.83
CA LYS A 86 6.03 12.40 -10.81
C LYS A 86 5.63 13.01 -12.16
N VAL A 87 6.59 13.49 -12.94
CA VAL A 87 6.31 14.05 -14.28
C VAL A 87 5.72 12.98 -15.18
N GLU A 88 6.33 11.80 -15.20
CA GLU A 88 5.84 10.64 -15.95
C GLU A 88 4.44 10.20 -15.49
N LEU A 89 4.15 10.26 -14.18
CA LEU A 89 2.80 9.99 -13.66
C LEU A 89 1.77 10.99 -14.17
N ASP A 90 2.10 12.29 -14.18
CA ASP A 90 1.21 13.35 -14.64
C ASP A 90 0.96 13.28 -16.15
N GLU A 91 1.98 12.93 -16.94
CA GLU A 91 1.87 12.65 -18.38
C GLU A 91 0.93 11.48 -18.63
N ILE A 92 1.08 10.37 -17.90
CA ILE A 92 0.20 9.19 -18.00
C ILE A 92 -1.25 9.57 -17.70
N PHE A 93 -1.52 10.32 -16.63
CA PHE A 93 -2.88 10.76 -16.33
C PHE A 93 -3.44 11.66 -17.43
N SER A 94 -2.64 12.62 -17.93
CA SER A 94 -3.05 13.53 -19.00
C SER A 94 -3.41 12.79 -20.29
N ASP A 95 -2.65 11.75 -20.65
CA ASP A 95 -2.92 10.92 -21.82
C ASP A 95 -4.14 10.00 -21.64
N ILE A 96 -4.45 9.63 -20.40
CA ILE A 96 -5.68 8.90 -20.07
C ILE A 96 -6.88 9.82 -20.16
N GLU A 97 -6.81 11.05 -19.64
CA GLU A 97 -7.91 12.03 -19.68
C GLU A 97 -8.32 12.42 -21.11
N LYS A 98 -7.43 12.29 -22.10
CA LYS A 98 -7.71 12.54 -23.52
C LYS A 98 -8.59 11.46 -24.19
N THR A 99 -8.78 10.29 -23.58
CA THR A 99 -9.60 9.23 -24.17
C THR A 99 -11.08 9.44 -23.87
N ASP A 100 -11.93 9.37 -24.88
CA ASP A 100 -13.40 9.53 -24.78
C ASP A 100 -14.11 8.24 -24.31
N GLU A 101 -13.46 7.47 -23.44
CA GLU A 101 -14.01 6.23 -22.91
C GLU A 101 -14.84 6.51 -21.65
N ASP A 102 -16.04 5.92 -21.58
CA ASP A 102 -16.89 6.02 -20.40
C ASP A 102 -16.18 5.47 -19.14
N GLY A 103 -16.34 6.19 -18.03
CA GLY A 103 -15.71 5.85 -16.76
C GLY A 103 -14.24 6.26 -16.59
N VAL A 104 -13.56 6.77 -17.63
CA VAL A 104 -12.15 7.26 -17.53
C VAL A 104 -12.00 8.34 -16.47
N LYS A 105 -12.90 9.33 -16.46
CA LYS A 105 -12.85 10.41 -15.47
C LYS A 105 -12.92 9.90 -14.04
N ASN A 106 -13.84 8.96 -13.77
CA ASN A 106 -13.97 8.33 -12.45
C ASN A 106 -12.71 7.53 -12.08
N TRP A 107 -12.10 6.85 -13.06
CA TRP A 107 -10.85 6.11 -12.86
C TRP A 107 -9.70 7.07 -12.50
N VAL A 108 -9.54 8.16 -13.24
CA VAL A 108 -8.50 9.17 -12.97
C VAL A 108 -8.74 9.81 -11.60
N ASP A 109 -9.96 10.25 -11.30
CA ASP A 109 -10.32 10.84 -10.00
C ASP A 109 -10.08 9.87 -8.83
N TYR A 110 -10.18 8.56 -9.06
CA TYR A 110 -9.86 7.55 -8.07
C TYR A 110 -8.35 7.39 -7.87
N TYR A 111 -7.60 7.18 -8.96
CA TYR A 111 -6.17 6.84 -8.90
C TYR A 111 -5.25 8.05 -8.70
N ARG A 112 -5.70 9.26 -9.02
CA ARG A 112 -4.94 10.51 -8.78
C ARG A 112 -4.92 10.91 -7.31
N LYS A 113 -5.74 10.28 -6.45
CA LYS A 113 -5.69 10.53 -5.00
C LYS A 113 -4.30 10.14 -4.46
N PRO A 114 -3.57 11.02 -3.75
CA PRO A 114 -2.17 10.79 -3.40
C PRO A 114 -1.90 9.47 -2.68
N TYR A 115 -2.75 9.09 -1.74
CA TYR A 115 -2.60 7.85 -0.96
C TYR A 115 -2.98 6.58 -1.75
N ILE A 116 -3.84 6.69 -2.77
CA ILE A 116 -4.10 5.58 -3.70
C ILE A 116 -2.89 5.41 -4.61
N LEU A 117 -2.39 6.50 -5.20
CA LEU A 117 -1.23 6.48 -6.08
C LEU A 117 0.04 5.98 -5.36
N ALA A 118 0.27 6.48 -4.15
CA ALA A 118 1.36 6.06 -3.27
C ALA A 118 1.29 4.58 -2.87
N SER A 119 0.10 3.98 -2.90
CA SER A 119 -0.05 2.54 -2.61
C SER A 119 0.31 1.65 -3.79
N ILE A 120 0.43 2.21 -5.00
CA ILE A 120 0.68 1.44 -6.22
C ILE A 120 1.98 1.81 -6.94
N ASN A 121 2.56 2.98 -6.66
CA ASN A 121 3.78 3.47 -7.30
C ASN A 121 4.75 4.09 -6.28
N SER A 122 6.03 3.70 -6.33
CA SER A 122 7.08 4.18 -5.42
C SER A 122 7.31 5.68 -5.50
N SER A 123 7.20 6.27 -6.69
CA SER A 123 7.50 7.67 -6.96
C SER A 123 6.45 8.63 -6.40
N ALA A 124 5.26 8.11 -6.07
CA ALA A 124 4.24 8.81 -5.30
C ALA A 124 4.25 8.44 -3.81
N SER A 125 4.97 7.38 -3.44
CA SER A 125 5.09 6.92 -2.06
C SER A 125 6.02 7.81 -1.24
N LEU A 126 5.76 7.89 0.07
CA LEU A 126 6.69 8.47 1.04
C LEU A 126 7.58 7.40 1.70
N MET A 127 7.36 6.12 1.36
CA MET A 127 8.27 5.04 1.74
C MET A 127 9.62 5.21 1.07
N ASP A 128 10.66 4.81 1.80
CA ASP A 128 11.99 4.63 1.23
C ASP A 128 11.95 3.62 0.06
N VAL A 129 12.59 3.97 -1.05
CA VAL A 129 12.53 3.19 -2.29
C VAL A 129 13.11 1.79 -2.14
N GLU A 130 14.12 1.59 -1.28
CA GLU A 130 14.67 0.26 -0.99
C GLU A 130 13.65 -0.59 -0.25
N ILE A 131 12.91 0.00 0.71
CA ILE A 131 11.83 -0.69 1.42
C ILE A 131 10.71 -1.06 0.45
N TRP A 132 10.33 -0.15 -0.44
CA TRP A 132 9.30 -0.38 -1.44
C TRP A 132 9.62 -1.55 -2.38
N ASN A 133 10.88 -1.64 -2.82
CA ASN A 133 11.34 -2.63 -3.79
C ASN A 133 11.50 -4.04 -3.22
N ARG A 134 11.78 -4.20 -1.92
CA ARG A 134 11.87 -5.53 -1.24
C ARG A 134 10.60 -6.39 -1.34
N TYR A 135 9.48 -5.79 -1.71
CA TYR A 135 8.25 -6.54 -1.98
C TYR A 135 8.38 -7.47 -3.20
N VAL A 136 9.12 -7.08 -4.25
CA VAL A 136 9.25 -7.90 -5.48
C VAL A 136 9.83 -9.28 -5.19
N GLU A 137 10.64 -9.39 -4.13
CA GLU A 137 11.27 -10.64 -3.68
C GLU A 137 10.32 -11.55 -2.88
N ASN A 138 9.19 -11.03 -2.36
CA ASN A 138 8.28 -11.73 -1.45
C ASN A 138 6.93 -12.12 -2.08
N THR A 139 6.73 -11.92 -3.38
CA THR A 139 5.52 -12.37 -4.12
C THR A 139 5.24 -13.86 -3.94
N ASN A 140 6.29 -14.68 -3.91
CA ASN A 140 6.20 -16.12 -3.59
C ASN A 140 5.57 -16.38 -2.21
N MET A 141 5.84 -15.53 -1.22
CA MET A 141 5.27 -15.63 0.13
C MET A 141 3.79 -15.19 0.15
N ALA A 142 3.45 -14.15 -0.63
CA ALA A 142 2.07 -13.68 -0.79
C ALA A 142 1.17 -14.73 -1.46
N GLU A 143 1.66 -15.39 -2.52
CA GLU A 143 1.00 -16.50 -3.20
C GLU A 143 0.88 -17.75 -2.32
N ALA A 144 1.90 -18.05 -1.52
CA ALA A 144 1.86 -19.16 -0.56
C ALA A 144 0.78 -18.95 0.51
N ALA A 145 0.64 -17.75 1.08
CA ALA A 145 -0.46 -17.48 2.02
C ALA A 145 -1.82 -17.40 1.33
N HIS A 146 -1.88 -16.96 0.06
CA HIS A 146 -3.12 -17.09 -0.75
C HIS A 146 -3.57 -18.55 -0.83
N SER A 147 -2.66 -19.46 -1.16
CA SER A 147 -2.92 -20.89 -1.24
C SER A 147 -3.33 -21.49 0.11
N LEU A 148 -2.69 -21.05 1.21
CA LEU A 148 -3.00 -21.50 2.57
C LEU A 148 -4.39 -21.03 3.04
N VAL A 149 -4.79 -19.80 2.70
CA VAL A 149 -6.11 -19.24 3.00
C VAL A 149 -7.22 -19.94 2.22
N ASN A 150 -7.02 -20.21 0.93
CA ASN A 150 -7.98 -20.96 0.11
C ASN A 150 -8.20 -22.38 0.66
N ARG A 151 -7.18 -22.96 1.32
CA ARG A 151 -7.28 -24.26 2.01
C ARG A 151 -7.96 -24.19 3.38
N THR A 152 -7.96 -23.04 4.05
CA THR A 152 -8.37 -22.88 5.46
C THR A 152 -9.62 -22.04 5.69
N GLY A 153 -10.14 -21.36 4.66
CA GLY A 153 -11.43 -20.66 4.69
C GLY A 153 -11.48 -19.32 5.45
N LYS A 154 -10.35 -18.80 5.97
CA LYS A 154 -10.29 -17.50 6.67
C LYS A 154 -9.78 -16.38 5.76
N GLN A 155 -10.67 -15.50 5.30
CA GLN A 155 -10.34 -14.34 4.46
C GLN A 155 -9.98 -13.10 5.29
N LEU A 156 -8.69 -12.89 5.56
CA LEU A 156 -8.11 -11.56 5.76
C LEU A 156 -6.61 -11.66 5.56
N LYS A 157 -6.11 -11.08 4.45
CA LYS A 157 -4.72 -11.24 3.99
C LYS A 157 -3.95 -9.96 4.25
N LEU A 158 -3.36 -9.88 5.44
CA LEU A 158 -2.46 -8.79 5.83
C LEU A 158 -1.03 -9.33 5.90
N PHE A 159 -0.14 -8.77 5.09
CA PHE A 159 1.30 -9.04 5.16
C PHE A 159 2.02 -7.84 5.77
N ILE A 160 2.93 -8.11 6.70
CA ILE A 160 3.65 -7.08 7.44
C ILE A 160 5.15 -7.37 7.34
N GLY A 161 5.91 -6.40 6.84
CA GLY A 161 7.36 -6.47 6.77
C GLY A 161 8.04 -5.77 7.94
N TYR A 162 9.01 -6.44 8.58
CA TYR A 162 9.83 -5.90 9.66
C TYR A 162 11.19 -5.43 9.14
N PHE A 163 11.67 -4.27 9.61
CA PHE A 163 13.07 -3.87 9.45
C PHE A 163 13.62 -3.37 10.79
N THR A 164 14.59 -4.09 11.35
CA THR A 164 15.48 -3.57 12.38
C THR A 164 16.80 -3.21 11.70
N ARG A 165 17.22 -1.94 11.80
CA ARG A 165 18.56 -1.54 11.38
C ARG A 165 19.53 -2.04 12.46
N SER A 166 19.95 -3.31 12.41
CA SER A 166 21.09 -3.76 13.19
C SER A 166 22.35 -3.13 12.59
N LYS A 167 22.74 -1.95 13.08
CA LYS A 167 24.14 -1.53 13.02
C LYS A 167 24.91 -2.49 13.92
N ILE A 168 25.39 -3.59 13.34
CA ILE A 168 26.52 -4.31 13.94
C ILE A 168 27.73 -3.44 13.63
N ARG A 169 28.37 -2.96 14.70
CA ARG A 169 29.64 -2.22 14.66
C ARG A 169 30.74 -3.10 14.09
#